data_AF-A0A453G7S6-F1
#
_entry.id   AF-A0A453G7S6-F1
#
_cell.length_a   1.000
_cell.length_b   1.000
_cell.length_c   1.000
_cell.angle_alpha   90.00
_cell.angle_beta   90.00
_cell.angle_gamma   90.00
#
_symmetry.space_group_name_H-M   'P 1'
#
loop_
_entity.id
_entity.type
_entity.pdbx_description
1 polymer ?
#
loop_
_entity_poly.entity_id
_entity_poly.type
_entity_poly.pdbx_seq_one_letter_code
_entity_poly.pdbx_strand_id
1 'polypeptide(L)'
;ASGNGVQGVAGGDRPEDPSKQNLAQVTGSIQKTLGLLHQLNLNVSSFSSASQLPLLQRLNALVAELDTMQKLADGCNIQVPMEVVK
;
A
#
# COMPACT_ATOMS: atom_id res chain seq x y z
N ALA A 1 48.48 6.77 33.79
CA ALA A 1 47.99 6.96 32.40
C ALA A 1 46.51 6.64 32.41
N SER A 2 45.59 7.60 32.60
CA SER A 2 45.10 8.61 31.64
C SER A 2 44.52 7.99 30.36
N GLY A 3 43.20 8.13 30.16
CA GLY A 3 42.56 7.98 28.85
C GLY A 3 41.18 7.31 28.82
N ASN A 4 40.15 8.01 29.29
CA ASN A 4 38.74 7.74 28.98
C ASN A 4 38.48 7.91 27.47
N GLY A 5 37.53 7.17 26.89
CA GLY A 5 37.12 7.35 25.49
C GLY A 5 35.76 6.74 25.18
N VAL A 6 34.70 7.46 25.56
CA VAL A 6 33.32 7.23 25.17
C VAL A 6 33.18 7.39 23.65
N GLN A 7 32.57 6.40 22.99
CA GLN A 7 31.86 6.56 21.71
C GLN A 7 30.61 5.68 21.83
N GLY A 8 29.42 6.18 22.16
CA GLY A 8 28.86 7.41 21.63
C GLY A 8 28.54 7.21 20.15
N VAL A 9 27.90 6.11 19.77
CA VAL A 9 27.26 6.01 18.46
C VAL A 9 25.83 6.52 18.63
N ALA A 10 25.68 7.76 18.18
CA ALA A 10 24.46 8.50 18.08
C ALA A 10 23.31 7.63 17.53
N GLY A 11 22.09 7.92 18.01
CA GLY A 11 20.88 7.61 17.29
C GLY A 11 20.91 8.29 15.93
N GLY A 12 21.51 7.62 14.95
CA GLY A 12 21.31 7.89 13.56
C GLY A 12 20.06 7.13 13.14
N ASP A 13 19.13 7.82 12.48
CA ASP A 13 18.07 7.21 11.69
C ASP A 13 18.62 5.98 10.99
N ARG A 14 18.27 4.81 11.51
CA ARG A 14 18.48 3.58 10.76
C ARG A 14 17.62 3.73 9.51
N PRO A 15 18.14 3.48 8.30
CA PRO A 15 17.30 3.44 7.11
C PRO A 15 16.09 2.57 7.42
N GLU A 16 14.88 3.13 7.28
CA GLU A 16 13.67 2.35 7.51
C GLU A 16 13.74 1.10 6.63
N ASP A 17 13.40 -0.05 7.22
CA ASP A 17 13.40 -1.31 6.50
C ASP A 17 12.47 -1.16 5.28
N PRO A 18 12.98 -1.28 4.05
CA PRO A 18 12.19 -1.05 2.83
C PRO A 18 10.94 -1.93 2.78
N SER A 19 11.01 -3.11 3.42
CA SER A 19 9.87 -4.01 3.62
C SER A 19 8.73 -3.35 4.41
N LYS A 20 9.08 -2.64 5.51
CA LYS A 20 8.11 -1.94 6.35
C LYS A 20 7.51 -0.73 5.64
N GLN A 21 8.33 -0.01 4.87
CA GLN A 21 7.86 1.11 4.07
C GLN A 21 6.88 0.62 2.99
N ASN A 22 7.23 -0.44 2.26
CA ASN A 22 6.35 -1.04 1.25
C ASN A 22 5.03 -1.54 1.87
N LEU A 23 5.07 -2.12 3.07
CA LEU A 23 3.84 -2.52 3.79
C LEU A 23 2.95 -1.34 4.16
N ALA A 24 3.52 -0.21 4.58
CA ALA A 24 2.77 1.01 4.85
C ALA A 24 2.12 1.54 3.55
N GLN A 25 2.83 1.48 2.43
CA GLN A 25 2.30 1.86 1.13
C GLN A 25 1.21 0.89 0.66
N VAL A 26 1.38 -0.43 0.81
CA VAL A 26 0.33 -1.43 0.55
C VAL A 26 -0.92 -1.14 1.37
N THR A 27 -0.77 -0.77 2.65
CA THR A 27 -1.90 -0.38 3.51
C THR A 27 -2.65 0.83 2.95
N GLY A 28 -1.92 1.85 2.46
CA GLY A 28 -2.51 2.99 1.78
C GLY A 28 -3.22 2.61 0.46
N SER A 29 -2.62 1.73 -0.34
CA SER A 29 -3.21 1.21 -1.57
C SER A 29 -4.47 0.39 -1.32
N ILE A 30 -4.54 -0.37 -0.22
CA ILE A 30 -5.76 -1.08 0.19
C ILE A 30 -6.88 -0.07 0.44
N GLN A 31 -6.62 1.00 1.20
CA GLN A 31 -7.62 2.04 1.47
C GLN A 31 -8.10 2.71 0.18
N LYS A 32 -7.18 3.04 -0.73
CA LYS A 32 -7.52 3.63 -2.03
C LYS A 32 -8.36 2.67 -2.89
N THR A 33 -7.98 1.39 -2.92
CA THR A 33 -8.74 0.33 -3.62
C THR A 33 -10.15 0.19 -3.07
N LEU A 34 -10.31 0.16 -1.74
CA LEU A 34 -11.63 0.11 -1.10
C LEU A 34 -12.49 1.33 -1.47
N GLY A 35 -11.90 2.52 -1.51
CA GLY A 35 -12.57 3.74 -1.95
C GLY A 35 -13.04 3.66 -3.41
N LEU A 36 -12.19 3.16 -4.31
CA LEU A 36 -12.52 2.95 -5.72
C LEU A 36 -13.65 1.91 -5.89
N LEU A 37 -13.59 0.79 -5.17
CA LEU A 37 -14.65 -0.23 -5.17
C LEU A 37 -15.99 0.35 -4.69
N HIS A 38 -15.97 1.15 -3.62
CA HIS A 38 -17.18 1.80 -3.13
C HIS A 38 -17.77 2.75 -4.19
N GLN A 39 -16.95 3.60 -4.81
CA GLN A 39 -17.43 4.49 -5.88
C GLN A 39 -17.94 3.72 -7.10
N LEU A 40 -17.30 2.61 -7.46
CA LEU A 40 -17.77 1.72 -8.52
C LEU A 40 -19.17 1.18 -8.20
N ASN A 41 -19.37 0.72 -6.97
CA ASN A 41 -20.66 0.21 -6.52
C ASN A 41 -21.77 1.28 -6.60
N LEU A 42 -21.49 2.51 -6.16
CA LEU A 42 -22.46 3.61 -6.27
C LEU A 42 -22.81 3.90 -7.74
N ASN A 43 -21.80 3.96 -8.61
CA ASN A 43 -22.00 4.18 -10.04
C ASN A 43 -22.85 3.10 -10.71
N VAL A 44 -22.60 1.83 -10.40
CA VAL A 44 -23.36 0.71 -10.96
C VAL A 44 -24.78 0.71 -10.41
N SER A 45 -24.95 0.99 -9.12
CA SER A 45 -26.26 1.03 -8.46
C SER A 45 -27.18 2.13 -9.01
N SER A 46 -26.62 3.26 -9.45
CA SER A 46 -27.37 4.38 -10.04
C SER A 46 -27.00 4.59 -11.52
N PHE A 47 -26.76 3.50 -12.25
CA PHE A 47 -26.26 3.60 -13.62
C PHE A 47 -27.24 4.33 -14.55
N SER A 48 -26.68 5.19 -15.40
CA SER A 48 -27.36 5.83 -16.53
C SER A 48 -26.39 5.93 -17.70
N SER A 49 -26.90 6.17 -18.92
CA SER A 49 -26.04 6.35 -20.10
C SER A 49 -25.01 7.48 -19.94
N ALA A 50 -25.34 8.54 -19.18
CA ALA A 50 -24.42 9.63 -18.87
C ALA A 50 -23.25 9.18 -17.96
N SER A 51 -23.44 8.10 -17.20
CA SER A 51 -22.45 7.55 -16.26
C SER A 51 -21.46 6.58 -16.92
N GLN A 52 -21.62 6.25 -18.21
CA GLN A 52 -20.81 5.24 -18.90
C GLN A 52 -19.31 5.59 -18.92
N LEU A 53 -18.95 6.79 -19.37
CA LEU A 53 -17.54 7.23 -19.38
C LEU A 53 -16.97 7.32 -17.94
N PRO A 54 -17.66 7.95 -16.97
CA PRO A 54 -17.23 7.94 -15.58
C PRO A 54 -17.08 6.53 -14.97
N LEU A 55 -17.86 5.54 -15.40
CA LEU A 55 -17.73 4.15 -14.96
C LEU A 55 -16.47 3.49 -15.52
N LEU A 56 -16.19 3.65 -16.81
CA LEU A 56 -14.96 3.15 -17.44
C LEU A 56 -13.71 3.74 -16.81
N GLN A 57 -13.72 5.05 -16.52
CA GLN A 57 -12.60 5.71 -15.84
C GLN A 57 -12.35 5.13 -14.45
N ARG A 58 -13.41 4.83 -13.69
CA ARG A 58 -13.29 4.23 -12.36
C ARG A 58 -12.79 2.78 -12.42
N LEU A 59 -13.23 2.00 -13.42
CA LEU A 59 -12.69 0.66 -13.66
C LEU A 59 -11.19 0.69 -13.98
N ASN A 60 -10.76 1.60 -14.86
CA ASN A 60 -9.34 1.77 -15.19
C ASN A 60 -8.52 2.19 -13.97
N ALA A 61 -9.04 3.12 -13.15
CA ALA A 61 -8.39 3.53 -11.92
C ALA A 61 -8.25 2.37 -10.92
N LEU A 62 -9.28 1.52 -10.79
CA LEU A 62 -9.24 0.32 -9.95
C LEU A 62 -8.16 -0.65 -10.42
N VAL A 63 -8.12 -0.96 -11.72
CA VAL A 63 -7.11 -1.87 -12.28
C VAL A 63 -5.69 -1.31 -12.09
N ALA A 64 -5.48 -0.01 -12.32
CA ALA A 64 -4.19 0.63 -12.11
C ALA A 64 -3.74 0.61 -10.64
N GLU A 65 -4.67 0.79 -9.69
CA GLU A 65 -4.34 0.71 -8.27
C GLU A 65 -4.02 -0.71 -7.83
N LEU A 66 -4.74 -1.71 -8.34
CA LEU A 66 -4.44 -3.11 -8.07
C LEU A 66 -3.06 -3.53 -8.60
N ASP A 67 -2.68 -3.08 -9.80
CA ASP A 67 -1.33 -3.27 -10.34
C ASP A 67 -0.26 -2.58 -9.48
N THR A 68 -0.54 -1.38 -8.99
CA THR A 68 0.33 -0.67 -8.05
C THR A 68 0.51 -1.46 -6.74
N MET A 69 -0.60 -1.94 -6.17
CA MET A 69 -0.61 -2.72 -4.94
C MET A 69 0.17 -4.04 -5.09
N GLN A 70 0.06 -4.72 -6.24
CA GLN A 70 0.84 -5.92 -6.54
C GLN A 70 2.35 -5.62 -6.55
N LYS A 71 2.77 -4.57 -7.25
CA LYS A 71 4.19 -4.16 -7.33
C LYS A 71 4.78 -3.81 -5.96
N LEU A 72 3.98 -3.15 -5.10
CA LEU A 72 4.38 -2.85 -3.73
C LEU A 72 4.45 -4.10 -2.86
N ALA A 73 3.51 -5.04 -3.03
CA ALA A 73 3.47 -6.30 -2.30
C ALA A 73 4.70 -7.18 -2.61
N ASP A 74 5.14 -7.22 -3.87
CA ASP A 74 6.36 -7.92 -4.29
C ASP A 74 7.60 -7.40 -3.54
N GLY A 75 7.62 -6.10 -3.20
CA GLY A 75 8.69 -5.45 -2.45
C GLY A 75 8.60 -5.59 -0.92
N CYS A 76 7.52 -6.16 -0.36
CA CYS A 76 7.36 -6.30 1.08
C CYS A 76 8.22 -7.44 1.66
N ASN A 77 8.59 -8.44 0.86
CA ASN A 77 9.46 -9.57 1.23
C ASN A 77 9.23 -10.14 2.65
N ILE A 78 7.95 -10.24 3.05
CA ILE A 78 7.55 -10.78 4.36
C ILE A 78 7.14 -12.24 4.25
N GLN A 79 7.44 -13.01 5.30
CA GLN A 79 6.88 -14.35 5.46
C GLN A 79 5.55 -14.24 6.21
N VAL A 80 4.48 -14.75 5.61
CA VAL A 80 3.18 -14.88 6.26
C VAL A 80 3.08 -16.30 6.83
N PRO A 81 3.03 -16.46 8.17
CA PRO A 81 2.86 -17.78 8.78
C PRO A 81 1.54 -18.41 8.36
N MET A 82 1.53 -19.74 8.15
CA MET A 82 0.32 -20.45 7.72
C MET A 82 -0.82 -20.36 8.73
N GLU A 83 -0.54 -20.10 10.01
CA GLU A 83 -1.54 -19.89 11.06
C GLU A 83 -2.40 -18.64 10.80
N VAL A 84 -1.88 -17.67 10.05
CA VAL A 84 -2.56 -16.41 9.74
C VAL A 84 -3.50 -16.54 8.52
N VAL A 85 -3.25 -17.50 7.64
CA VAL A 85 -3.99 -17.71 6.38
C VAL A 85 -5.17 -18.68 6.53
N LYS A 86 -5.26 -19.37 7.68
CA LYS A 86 -6.28 -20.39 7.97
C LYS A 86 -7.62 -19.80 8.42
#